data_AF-A0A2V6R9Q0-F1
#
_entry.id   AF-A0A2V6R9Q0-F1
#
_cell.length_a   1.000
_cell.length_b   1.000
_cell.length_c   1.000
_cell.angle_alpha   90.00
_cell.angle_beta   90.00
_cell.angle_gamma   90.00
#
_symmetry.space_group_name_H-M   'P 1'
#
loop_
_entity.id
_entity.type
_entity.pdbx_description
1 polymer ?
#
loop_
_entity_poly.entity_id
_entity_poly.type
_entity_poly.pdbx_seq_one_letter_code
_entity_poly.pdbx_strand_id
1 'polypeptide(L)'
;MIEPAVLHGRDRYERVTRGWVDNTHDDAFTHTVVLEDPDRALEVSVVALPSPTYAIRAARCLAVRGAVDPTVARGVGALAGDRLVAGLTRRAAQATGDGAGAALALDGLIGVARLARQVAKLPPERAARAGGGDPWECWQLDTTGWVDLPDSCFTYSAAGRALFGTRTIASPMRPELYSPKPGQEKVFERTKVARLERQDGRLRLFHSMHDDVHGFEVTYEVDLATGAIVRAEHVTPKLPYMGICSLPQQKISALLGETADAGLRKRIQALLGGVSGCAQLY
;
A
#
# COMPACT_ATOMS: atom_id res chain seq x y z
N MET A 1 18.34 1.45 -23.85
CA MET A 1 18.75 0.58 -22.74
C MET A 1 18.11 1.12 -21.47
N ILE A 2 17.41 0.28 -20.71
CA ILE A 2 16.80 0.68 -19.44
C ILE A 2 17.91 0.69 -18.37
N GLU A 3 18.19 1.87 -17.81
CA GLU A 3 19.17 2.04 -16.74
C GLU A 3 18.52 2.70 -15.52
N PRO A 4 18.02 1.90 -14.56
CA PRO A 4 17.39 2.45 -13.36
C PRO A 4 18.42 3.20 -12.52
N ALA A 5 18.13 4.45 -12.15
CA ALA A 5 19.04 5.29 -11.36
C ALA A 5 19.46 4.65 -10.03
N VAL A 6 18.57 3.90 -9.40
CA VAL A 6 18.82 3.19 -8.13
C VAL A 6 19.85 2.04 -8.25
N LEU A 7 20.19 1.64 -9.48
CA LEU A 7 21.22 0.64 -9.79
C LEU A 7 22.52 1.27 -10.31
N HIS A 8 22.69 2.59 -10.27
CA HIS A 8 23.94 3.19 -10.70
C HIS A 8 25.10 2.73 -9.80
N GLY A 9 26.10 2.08 -10.40
CA GLY A 9 27.25 1.51 -9.67
C GLY A 9 26.95 0.26 -8.82
N ARG A 10 25.80 -0.42 -9.02
CA ARG A 10 25.43 -1.65 -8.29
C ARG A 10 24.52 -2.58 -9.10
N ASP A 11 24.61 -3.88 -8.84
CA ASP A 11 23.75 -4.88 -9.52
C ASP A 11 22.41 -5.12 -8.82
N ARG A 12 22.29 -4.67 -7.57
CA ARG A 12 21.11 -4.88 -6.73
C ARG A 12 20.75 -3.63 -5.93
N TYR A 13 19.45 -3.35 -5.87
CA TYR A 13 18.82 -2.41 -4.95
C TYR A 13 17.70 -3.12 -4.20
N GLU A 14 17.60 -2.90 -2.90
CA GLU A 14 16.50 -3.41 -2.08
C GLU A 14 16.05 -2.34 -1.12
N ARG A 15 14.74 -2.10 -1.08
CA ARG A 15 14.09 -1.26 -0.10
C ARG A 15 13.15 -2.07 0.76
N VAL A 16 13.28 -1.91 2.07
CA VAL A 16 12.36 -2.47 3.06
C VAL A 16 11.47 -1.35 3.58
N THR A 17 10.19 -1.64 3.75
CA THR A 17 9.22 -0.74 4.37
C THR A 17 8.56 -1.48 5.52
N ARG A 18 8.60 -0.90 6.72
CA ARG A 18 7.85 -1.36 7.89
C ARG A 18 6.87 -0.28 8.26
N GLY A 19 5.59 -0.61 8.39
CA GLY A 19 4.56 0.36 8.73
C GLY A 19 3.59 -0.20 9.76
N TRP A 20 3.09 0.65 10.64
CA TRP A 20 2.12 0.26 11.64
C TRP A 20 1.18 1.40 12.00
N VAL A 21 0.09 1.06 12.67
CA VAL A 21 -0.93 2.02 13.14
C VAL A 21 -1.19 1.86 14.64
N ASP A 22 -1.14 2.96 15.36
CA ASP A 22 -1.40 3.04 16.81
C ASP A 22 -2.72 3.80 17.08
N ASN A 23 -3.51 3.30 18.04
CA ASN A 23 -4.75 3.91 18.52
C ASN A 23 -4.54 4.67 19.84
N THR A 24 -3.59 5.59 19.83
CA THR A 24 -3.17 6.36 21.01
C THR A 24 -3.89 7.69 21.19
N HIS A 25 -4.81 8.03 20.29
CA HIS A 25 -5.66 9.22 20.38
C HIS A 25 -7.14 8.83 20.39
N ASP A 26 -7.97 9.63 21.05
CA ASP A 26 -9.41 9.36 21.18
C ASP A 26 -10.10 9.25 19.81
N ASP A 27 -9.78 10.15 18.89
CA ASP A 27 -10.46 10.31 17.60
C ASP A 27 -9.53 10.28 16.38
N ALA A 28 -8.23 10.02 16.58
CA ALA A 28 -7.24 9.88 15.51
C ALA A 28 -6.41 8.60 15.66
N PHE A 29 -5.63 8.30 14.62
CA PHE A 29 -4.60 7.26 14.64
C PHE A 29 -3.24 7.86 14.36
N THR A 30 -2.20 7.27 14.95
CA THR A 30 -0.82 7.51 14.56
C THR A 30 -0.41 6.45 13.54
N HIS A 31 0.01 6.87 12.36
CA HIS A 31 0.47 5.98 11.30
C HIS A 31 1.96 6.20 11.14
N THR A 32 2.75 5.14 11.28
CA THR A 32 4.21 5.25 11.19
C THR A 32 4.69 4.34 10.08
N VAL A 33 5.64 4.84 9.27
CA VAL A 33 6.32 4.10 8.21
C VAL A 33 7.81 4.36 8.32
N VAL A 34 8.58 3.29 8.48
CA VAL A 34 10.03 3.29 8.36
C VAL A 34 10.39 2.71 6.99
N LEU A 35 11.16 3.47 6.20
CA LEU A 35 11.73 3.00 4.95
C LEU A 35 13.24 2.94 5.08
N GLU A 36 13.81 1.87 4.54
CA GLU A 36 15.25 1.64 4.51
C GLU A 36 15.64 1.12 3.14
N ASP A 37 16.63 1.76 2.52
CA ASP A 37 17.31 1.30 1.32
C ASP A 37 18.83 1.29 1.56
N PRO A 38 19.70 0.90 0.61
CA PRO A 38 21.14 0.80 0.89
C PRO A 38 21.76 2.13 1.34
N ASP A 39 21.21 3.26 0.89
CA ASP A 39 21.82 4.58 1.06
C ASP A 39 21.25 5.32 2.28
N ARG A 40 19.97 5.11 2.61
CA ARG A 40 19.23 5.90 3.60
C ARG A 40 18.21 5.07 4.37
N ALA A 41 17.87 5.55 5.57
CA ALA A 41 16.68 5.13 6.29
C ALA A 41 15.99 6.35 6.91
N LEU A 42 14.66 6.38 6.85
CA LEU A 42 13.84 7.42 7.48
C LEU A 42 12.56 6.86 8.06
N GLU A 43 12.04 7.54 9.08
CA GLU A 43 10.71 7.33 9.64
C GLU A 43 9.82 8.51 9.26
N VAL A 44 8.65 8.22 8.69
CA VAL A 44 7.53 9.17 8.56
C VAL A 44 6.44 8.76 9.54
N SER A 45 5.99 9.68 10.38
CA SER A 45 4.85 9.43 11.27
C SER A 45 3.81 10.54 11.13
N VAL A 46 2.54 10.14 11.06
CA VAL A 46 1.41 11.04 10.79
C VAL A 46 0.25 10.71 11.71
N VAL A 47 -0.19 11.70 12.47
CA VAL A 47 -1.43 11.64 13.23
C VAL A 47 -2.55 12.12 12.31
N ALA A 48 -3.55 11.27 12.03
CA ALA A 48 -4.65 11.63 11.15
C ALA A 48 -6.00 11.11 11.66
N LEU A 49 -7.05 11.87 11.35
CA LEU A 49 -8.43 11.44 11.55
C LEU A 49 -8.75 10.25 10.63
N PRO A 50 -9.57 9.28 11.07
CA PRO A 50 -9.97 8.16 10.23
C PRO A 50 -10.89 8.60 9.08
N SER A 51 -11.30 7.63 8.26
CA SER A 51 -12.39 7.78 7.30
C SER A 51 -13.63 8.42 7.96
N PRO A 52 -14.35 9.32 7.28
CA PRO A 52 -14.10 9.80 5.90
C PRO A 52 -13.17 11.03 5.83
N THR A 53 -12.71 11.53 6.98
CA THR A 53 -12.07 12.85 7.05
C THR A 53 -10.63 12.81 6.57
N TYR A 54 -9.83 11.85 7.03
CA TYR A 54 -8.42 11.70 6.63
C TYR A 54 -7.57 12.97 6.82
N ALA A 55 -7.94 13.87 7.73
CA ALA A 55 -7.20 15.11 7.97
C ALA A 55 -5.95 14.86 8.80
N ILE A 56 -4.84 15.45 8.37
CA ILE A 56 -3.54 15.36 9.02
C ILE A 56 -3.50 16.39 10.15
N ARG A 57 -3.34 15.90 11.39
CA ARG A 57 -3.14 16.76 12.57
C ARG A 57 -1.68 17.15 12.75
N ALA A 58 -0.82 16.17 12.59
CA ALA A 58 0.61 16.32 12.72
C ALA A 58 1.30 15.35 11.78
N ALA A 59 2.42 15.78 11.23
CA ALA A 59 3.29 14.94 10.43
C ALA A 59 4.74 15.21 10.86
N ARG A 60 5.54 14.16 10.93
CA ARG A 60 6.97 14.23 11.24
C ARG A 60 7.74 13.32 10.31
N CYS A 61 8.98 13.72 10.03
CA CYS A 61 9.94 12.90 9.32
C CYS A 61 11.27 12.95 10.07
N LEU A 62 11.83 11.78 10.35
CA LEU A 62 13.09 11.63 11.08
C LEU A 62 14.07 10.85 10.21
N ALA A 63 15.29 11.37 10.07
CA ALA A 63 16.40 10.60 9.51
C ALA A 63 16.83 9.53 10.52
N VAL A 64 16.80 8.26 10.09
CA VAL A 64 17.28 7.12 10.89
C VAL A 64 18.72 6.79 10.50
N ARG A 65 19.03 6.83 9.21
CA ARG A 65 20.38 6.63 8.66
C ARG A 65 20.58 7.41 7.37
N GLY A 66 21.80 7.89 7.15
CA GLY A 66 22.16 8.62 5.94
C GLY A 66 21.64 10.06 5.94
N ALA A 67 22.09 10.84 4.96
CA ALA A 67 21.71 12.24 4.85
C ALA A 67 20.26 12.39 4.36
N VAL A 68 19.45 13.09 5.16
CA VAL A 68 18.14 13.63 4.76
C VAL A 68 18.22 15.14 4.89
N ASP A 69 17.87 15.85 3.83
CA ASP A 69 17.87 17.31 3.82
C ASP A 69 16.86 17.83 4.86
N PRO A 70 17.25 18.75 5.77
CA PRO A 70 16.33 19.33 6.75
C PRO A 70 15.08 19.98 6.14
N THR A 71 15.15 20.44 4.89
CA THR A 71 13.98 20.95 4.14
C THR A 71 12.93 19.87 3.90
N VAL A 72 13.34 18.61 3.66
CA VAL A 72 12.43 17.47 3.50
C VAL A 72 11.63 17.25 4.78
N ALA A 73 12.31 17.23 5.93
CA ALA A 73 11.64 17.02 7.22
C ALA A 73 10.64 18.14 7.55
N ARG A 74 11.01 19.40 7.27
CA ARG A 74 10.11 20.55 7.39
C ARG A 74 8.94 20.46 6.41
N GLY A 75 9.18 20.02 5.19
CA GLY A 75 8.18 19.80 4.15
C GLY A 75 7.12 18.79 4.57
N VAL A 76 7.54 17.67 5.15
CA VAL A 76 6.61 16.68 5.74
C VAL A 76 5.78 17.33 6.86
N GLY A 77 6.41 18.08 7.77
CA GLY A 77 5.69 18.79 8.84
C GLY A 77 4.66 19.81 8.34
N ALA A 78 4.94 20.47 7.21
CA ALA A 78 4.05 21.44 6.60
C ALA A 78 2.76 20.83 6.00
N LEU A 79 2.64 19.50 5.93
CA LEU A 79 1.41 18.80 5.53
C LEU A 79 0.37 18.74 6.66
N ALA A 80 0.67 19.27 7.87
CA ALA A 80 -0.34 19.45 8.90
C ALA A 80 -1.47 20.38 8.41
N GLY A 81 -2.72 20.00 8.68
CA GLY A 81 -3.92 20.68 8.15
C GLY A 81 -4.36 20.17 6.77
N ASP A 82 -3.55 19.36 6.11
CA ASP A 82 -3.83 18.78 4.80
C ASP A 82 -4.58 17.43 4.93
N ARG A 83 -4.80 16.69 3.83
CA ARG A 83 -5.57 15.41 3.86
C ARG A 83 -4.89 14.24 3.15
N LEU A 84 -5.03 13.02 3.70
CA LEU A 84 -4.52 11.74 3.14
C LEU A 84 -5.42 11.17 2.02
N VAL A 85 -5.76 12.02 1.05
CA VAL A 85 -6.68 11.73 -0.07
C VAL A 85 -6.01 11.95 -1.43
N ALA A 86 -6.77 11.81 -2.52
CA ALA A 86 -6.31 12.10 -3.86
C ALA A 86 -5.58 13.47 -3.95
N GLY A 87 -4.48 13.49 -4.72
CA GLY A 87 -3.60 14.66 -4.82
C GLY A 87 -2.51 14.75 -3.74
N LEU A 88 -2.52 13.90 -2.71
CA LEU A 88 -1.47 13.86 -1.68
C LEU A 88 -0.07 13.74 -2.29
N THR A 89 0.15 12.82 -3.25
CA THR A 89 1.46 12.62 -3.88
C THR A 89 2.02 13.92 -4.46
N ARG A 90 1.17 14.74 -5.12
CA ARG A 90 1.59 16.02 -5.68
C ARG A 90 1.93 17.02 -4.59
N ARG A 91 1.07 17.17 -3.58
CA ARG A 91 1.29 18.11 -2.46
C ARG A 91 2.54 17.73 -1.65
N ALA A 92 2.71 16.45 -1.38
CA ALA A 92 3.88 15.90 -0.71
C ALA A 92 5.16 16.18 -1.50
N ALA A 93 5.19 15.88 -2.80
CA ALA A 93 6.35 16.18 -3.65
C ALA A 93 6.69 17.68 -3.68
N GLN A 94 5.67 18.54 -3.77
CA GLN A 94 5.85 19.99 -3.70
C GLN A 94 6.39 20.45 -2.34
N ALA A 95 5.92 19.87 -1.24
CA ALA A 95 6.33 20.24 0.11
C ALA A 95 7.75 19.75 0.43
N THR A 96 8.14 18.55 -0.02
CA THR A 96 9.44 17.95 0.28
C THR A 96 10.56 18.37 -0.68
N GLY A 97 10.22 18.91 -1.85
CA GLY A 97 11.19 19.28 -2.89
C GLY A 97 11.92 18.06 -3.47
N ASP A 98 13.16 18.28 -3.90
CA ASP A 98 14.04 17.31 -4.57
C ASP A 98 15.34 17.01 -3.78
N GLY A 99 15.45 17.53 -2.56
CA GLY A 99 16.59 17.32 -1.68
C GLY A 99 16.84 15.85 -1.30
N ALA A 100 18.00 15.58 -0.70
CA ALA A 100 18.38 14.24 -0.27
C ALA A 100 17.29 13.63 0.64
N GLY A 101 16.78 12.45 0.27
CA GLY A 101 15.72 11.76 1.01
C GLY A 101 14.28 12.15 0.63
N ALA A 102 14.07 13.14 -0.25
CA ALA A 102 12.73 13.58 -0.65
C ALA A 102 11.87 12.46 -1.26
N ALA A 103 12.44 11.68 -2.19
CA ALA A 103 11.73 10.55 -2.81
C ALA A 103 11.33 9.48 -1.78
N LEU A 104 12.21 9.20 -0.81
CA LEU A 104 11.95 8.22 0.24
C LEU A 104 10.87 8.73 1.22
N ALA A 105 10.86 10.02 1.52
CA ALA A 105 9.82 10.65 2.36
C ALA A 105 8.46 10.65 1.65
N LEU A 106 8.43 10.92 0.35
CA LEU A 106 7.23 10.81 -0.48
C LEU A 106 6.65 9.38 -0.44
N ASP A 107 7.50 8.36 -0.61
CA ASP A 107 7.09 6.97 -0.52
C ASP A 107 6.57 6.61 0.89
N GLY A 108 7.16 7.17 1.94
CA GLY A 108 6.65 7.03 3.31
C GLY A 108 5.28 7.66 3.53
N LEU A 109 5.05 8.85 2.99
CA LEU A 109 3.74 9.50 3.03
C LEU A 109 2.68 8.72 2.24
N ILE A 110 3.04 8.14 1.10
CA ILE A 110 2.17 7.22 0.36
C ILE A 110 1.89 5.97 1.21
N GLY A 111 2.91 5.42 1.86
CA GLY A 111 2.77 4.31 2.81
C GLY A 111 1.76 4.63 3.92
N VAL A 112 1.91 5.78 4.58
CA VAL A 112 0.99 6.30 5.60
C VAL A 112 -0.44 6.39 5.06
N ALA A 113 -0.64 6.98 3.88
CA ALA A 113 -1.96 7.11 3.29
C ALA A 113 -2.61 5.75 2.99
N ARG A 114 -1.80 4.72 2.68
CA ARG A 114 -2.27 3.34 2.52
C ARG A 114 -2.59 2.68 3.88
N LEU A 115 -1.84 2.97 4.94
CA LEU A 115 -2.12 2.49 6.31
C LEU A 115 -3.42 3.08 6.87
N ALA A 116 -3.70 4.35 6.58
CA ALA A 116 -4.93 5.02 7.04
C ALA A 116 -6.24 4.39 6.53
N ARG A 117 -6.13 3.46 5.57
CA ARG A 117 -7.24 2.68 4.98
C ARG A 117 -7.22 1.23 5.44
N GLN A 118 -6.61 0.93 6.59
CA GLN A 118 -6.51 -0.44 7.14
C GLN A 118 -7.14 -0.56 8.52
N VAL A 119 -7.44 0.57 9.17
CA VAL A 119 -8.13 0.62 10.47
C VAL A 119 -9.28 1.63 10.43
N ALA A 120 -10.26 1.46 11.30
CA ALA A 120 -11.38 2.38 11.47
C ALA A 120 -11.72 2.57 12.97
N LYS A 121 -12.53 3.58 13.28
CA LYS A 121 -13.11 3.82 14.62
C LYS A 121 -14.64 3.69 14.54
N LEU A 122 -15.12 2.50 14.18
CA LEU A 122 -16.54 2.16 14.24
C LEU A 122 -16.95 1.85 15.69
N PRO A 123 -18.24 1.99 16.01
CA PRO A 123 -18.77 1.54 17.30
C PRO A 123 -18.49 0.04 17.55
N PRO A 124 -18.16 -0.37 18.80
CA PRO A 124 -17.79 -1.76 19.11
C PRO A 124 -18.85 -2.79 18.73
N GLU A 125 -20.13 -2.45 18.83
CA GLU A 125 -21.24 -3.34 18.47
C GLU A 125 -21.26 -3.67 16.98
N ARG A 126 -20.70 -2.79 16.12
CA ARG A 126 -20.56 -3.07 14.69
C ARG A 126 -19.49 -4.12 14.46
N ALA A 127 -18.31 -3.95 15.06
CA ALA A 127 -17.21 -4.92 14.97
C ALA A 127 -17.60 -6.29 15.56
N ALA A 128 -18.33 -6.29 16.68
CA ALA A 128 -18.74 -7.51 17.37
C ALA A 128 -19.62 -8.44 16.51
N ARG A 129 -20.42 -7.88 15.59
CA ARG A 129 -21.23 -8.70 14.67
C ARG A 129 -20.37 -9.63 13.83
N ALA A 130 -19.34 -9.09 13.18
CA ALA A 130 -18.41 -9.88 12.38
C ALA A 130 -17.43 -10.74 13.21
N GLY A 131 -17.52 -10.74 14.55
CA GLY A 131 -16.65 -11.50 15.45
C GLY A 131 -16.68 -13.02 15.22
N GLY A 132 -17.74 -13.53 14.60
CA GLY A 132 -17.85 -14.93 14.17
C GLY A 132 -17.03 -15.29 12.92
N GLY A 133 -16.40 -14.31 12.27
CA GLY A 133 -15.58 -14.52 11.08
C GLY A 133 -16.37 -14.74 9.80
N ASP A 134 -17.66 -14.39 9.75
CA ASP A 134 -18.45 -14.43 8.52
C ASP A 134 -17.87 -13.45 7.49
N PRO A 135 -17.40 -13.92 6.31
CA PRO A 135 -16.83 -13.05 5.30
C PRO A 135 -17.80 -11.96 4.83
N TRP A 136 -19.11 -12.22 4.82
CA TRP A 136 -20.09 -11.22 4.42
C TRP A 136 -20.19 -10.08 5.44
N GLU A 137 -20.26 -10.38 6.74
CA GLU A 137 -20.22 -9.34 7.78
C GLU A 137 -18.90 -8.56 7.80
N CYS A 138 -17.76 -9.21 7.55
CA CYS A 138 -16.48 -8.51 7.37
C CYS A 138 -16.51 -7.55 6.17
N TRP A 139 -17.10 -7.95 5.05
CA TRP A 139 -17.23 -7.10 3.86
C TRP A 139 -18.16 -5.90 4.10
N GLN A 140 -19.19 -6.08 4.95
CA GLN A 140 -20.03 -4.97 5.40
C GLN A 140 -19.27 -4.01 6.32
N LEU A 141 -18.38 -4.52 7.18
CA LEU A 141 -17.50 -3.66 7.99
C LEU A 141 -16.57 -2.83 7.13
N ASP A 142 -15.92 -3.46 6.16
CA ASP A 142 -15.07 -2.80 5.15
C ASP A 142 -15.76 -1.60 4.50
N THR A 143 -16.93 -1.85 3.91
CA THR A 143 -17.69 -0.84 3.17
C THR A 143 -18.36 0.22 4.06
N THR A 144 -18.50 -0.07 5.35
CA THR A 144 -18.96 0.91 6.36
C THR A 144 -17.79 1.75 6.89
N GLY A 145 -16.64 1.12 7.13
CA GLY A 145 -15.46 1.74 7.73
C GLY A 145 -14.74 2.70 6.77
N TRP A 146 -14.69 2.36 5.48
CA TRP A 146 -13.94 3.13 4.48
C TRP A 146 -14.82 3.59 3.34
N VAL A 147 -15.06 4.91 3.29
CA VAL A 147 -15.95 5.56 2.32
C VAL A 147 -15.47 5.43 0.88
N ASP A 148 -14.18 5.24 0.67
CA ASP A 148 -13.52 5.18 -0.64
C ASP A 148 -13.32 3.75 -1.16
N LEU A 149 -13.86 2.75 -0.45
CA LEU A 149 -13.71 1.34 -0.79
C LEU A 149 -14.70 0.84 -1.87
N PRO A 150 -15.97 1.27 -1.92
CA PRO A 150 -16.88 0.87 -3.00
C PRO A 150 -16.26 1.10 -4.38
N ASP A 151 -16.35 0.09 -5.26
CA ASP A 151 -15.79 0.12 -6.62
C ASP A 151 -14.26 0.33 -6.73
N SER A 152 -13.53 0.29 -5.62
CA SER A 152 -12.06 0.45 -5.61
C SER A 152 -11.31 -0.75 -6.21
N CYS A 153 -11.90 -1.95 -6.13
CA CYS A 153 -11.39 -3.17 -6.74
C CYS A 153 -12.55 -4.16 -7.01
N PHE A 154 -12.25 -5.27 -7.69
CA PHE A 154 -13.24 -6.29 -8.04
C PHE A 154 -14.10 -6.75 -6.86
N THR A 155 -13.51 -7.03 -5.70
CA THR A 155 -14.24 -7.52 -4.52
C THR A 155 -15.29 -6.53 -3.99
N TYR A 156 -15.07 -5.23 -4.19
CA TYR A 156 -15.98 -4.18 -3.75
C TYR A 156 -16.84 -3.62 -4.89
N SER A 157 -16.78 -4.24 -6.07
CA SER A 157 -17.70 -3.96 -7.18
C SER A 157 -19.03 -4.68 -6.99
N ALA A 158 -20.05 -4.28 -7.76
CA ALA A 158 -21.31 -5.01 -7.83
C ALA A 158 -21.12 -6.50 -8.22
N ALA A 159 -20.18 -6.78 -9.14
CA ALA A 159 -19.89 -8.15 -9.57
C ALA A 159 -19.22 -8.98 -8.48
N GLY A 160 -18.26 -8.41 -7.74
CA GLY A 160 -17.63 -9.08 -6.60
C GLY A 160 -18.60 -9.31 -5.45
N ARG A 161 -19.42 -8.30 -5.13
CA ARG A 161 -20.46 -8.39 -4.10
C ARG A 161 -21.45 -9.53 -4.36
N ALA A 162 -21.87 -9.71 -5.62
CA ALA A 162 -22.81 -10.77 -6.00
C ALA A 162 -22.28 -12.20 -5.75
N LEU A 163 -20.99 -12.36 -5.46
CA LEU A 163 -20.37 -13.65 -5.22
C LEU A 163 -20.45 -14.12 -3.76
N PHE A 164 -20.76 -13.24 -2.81
CA PHE A 164 -21.02 -13.65 -1.43
C PHE A 164 -22.24 -14.57 -1.37
N GLY A 165 -22.13 -15.68 -0.63
CA GLY A 165 -23.17 -16.71 -0.55
C GLY A 165 -23.25 -17.67 -1.74
N THR A 166 -22.47 -17.47 -2.80
CA THR A 166 -22.45 -18.37 -3.98
C THR A 166 -21.20 -19.25 -4.07
N ARG A 167 -20.22 -19.04 -3.18
CA ARG A 167 -18.96 -19.78 -3.14
C ARG A 167 -18.38 -19.82 -1.74
N THR A 168 -17.48 -20.76 -1.50
CA THR A 168 -16.66 -20.79 -0.30
C THR A 168 -15.71 -19.60 -0.29
N ILE A 169 -15.71 -18.84 0.80
CA ILE A 169 -14.85 -17.68 1.00
C ILE A 169 -14.11 -17.86 2.31
N ALA A 170 -12.77 -17.77 2.26
CA ALA A 170 -11.95 -17.71 3.46
C ALA A 170 -11.47 -16.27 3.65
N SER A 171 -11.55 -15.78 4.89
CA SER A 171 -11.23 -14.40 5.22
C SER A 171 -10.30 -14.34 6.44
N PRO A 172 -9.12 -13.70 6.33
CA PRO A 172 -8.24 -13.42 7.46
C PRO A 172 -8.62 -12.12 8.19
N MET A 173 -9.76 -11.51 7.84
CA MET A 173 -10.17 -10.22 8.37
C MET A 173 -10.36 -10.27 9.88
N ARG A 174 -9.91 -9.19 10.54
CA ARG A 174 -9.93 -9.04 11.99
C ARG A 174 -10.87 -7.90 12.35
N PRO A 175 -12.06 -8.18 12.91
CA PRO A 175 -13.02 -7.15 13.29
C PRO A 175 -12.45 -6.11 14.28
N GLU A 176 -11.41 -6.45 15.04
CA GLU A 176 -10.71 -5.55 15.95
C GLU A 176 -10.05 -4.36 15.25
N LEU A 177 -9.74 -4.47 13.96
CA LEU A 177 -9.18 -3.37 13.15
C LEU A 177 -10.17 -2.21 12.99
N TYR A 178 -11.48 -2.45 13.14
CA TYR A 178 -12.52 -1.45 12.95
C TYR A 178 -12.96 -0.82 14.26
N SER A 179 -12.62 -1.39 15.40
CA SER A 179 -12.92 -0.84 16.73
C SER A 179 -11.77 -1.16 17.70
N PRO A 180 -10.55 -0.66 17.43
CA PRO A 180 -9.40 -0.94 18.28
C PRO A 180 -9.57 -0.35 19.68
N LYS A 181 -8.94 -0.97 20.67
CA LYS A 181 -9.02 -0.52 22.06
C LYS A 181 -8.28 0.80 22.25
N PRO A 182 -8.78 1.75 23.06
CA PRO A 182 -8.04 2.97 23.38
C PRO A 182 -6.64 2.65 23.92
N GLY A 183 -5.63 3.36 23.43
CA GLY A 183 -4.22 3.16 23.82
C GLY A 183 -3.54 1.94 23.17
N GLN A 184 -4.22 1.19 22.31
CA GLN A 184 -3.62 0.03 21.65
C GLN A 184 -2.55 0.46 20.65
N GLU A 185 -1.32 -0.04 20.85
CA GLU A 185 -0.22 0.09 19.90
C GLU A 185 -0.28 -1.02 18.86
N LYS A 186 0.25 -0.76 17.67
CA LYS A 186 0.39 -1.73 16.56
C LYS A 186 -0.91 -2.50 16.29
N VAL A 187 -2.01 -1.76 16.18
CA VAL A 187 -3.33 -2.30 15.79
C VAL A 187 -3.25 -3.02 14.45
N PHE A 188 -2.44 -2.47 13.55
CA PHE A 188 -2.15 -3.02 12.24
C PHE A 188 -0.66 -2.90 11.96
N GLU A 189 -0.06 -3.91 11.35
CA GLU A 189 1.34 -3.92 10.94
C GLU A 189 1.49 -4.42 9.50
N ARG A 190 2.42 -3.81 8.76
CA ARG A 190 2.73 -4.15 7.37
C ARG A 190 4.23 -4.12 7.14
N THR A 191 4.73 -5.13 6.46
CA THR A 191 6.09 -5.17 5.90
C THR A 191 6.01 -5.25 4.39
N LYS A 192 6.87 -4.49 3.70
CA LYS A 192 7.09 -4.62 2.26
C LYS A 192 8.57 -4.75 1.95
N VAL A 193 8.88 -5.50 0.90
CA VAL A 193 10.20 -5.52 0.28
C VAL A 193 10.02 -5.18 -1.20
N ALA A 194 10.80 -4.23 -1.70
CA ALA A 194 10.90 -3.94 -3.13
C ALA A 194 12.35 -4.11 -3.55
N ARG A 195 12.61 -5.03 -4.46
CA ARG A 195 13.95 -5.37 -4.94
C ARG A 195 14.03 -5.23 -6.45
N LEU A 196 15.18 -4.75 -6.88
CA LEU A 196 15.55 -4.60 -8.27
C LEU A 196 16.96 -5.17 -8.49
N GLU A 197 17.11 -6.08 -9.46
CA GLU A 197 18.36 -6.80 -9.71
C GLU A 197 18.65 -6.87 -11.21
N ARG A 198 19.92 -6.72 -11.60
CA ARG A 198 20.38 -7.06 -12.95
C ARG A 198 20.77 -8.53 -12.98
N GLN A 199 20.25 -9.26 -13.95
CA GLN A 199 20.59 -10.67 -14.13
C GLN A 199 20.50 -11.03 -15.61
N ASP A 200 21.60 -11.49 -16.21
CA ASP A 200 21.63 -12.11 -17.54
C ASP A 200 20.91 -11.31 -18.65
N GLY A 201 21.17 -10.00 -18.73
CA GLY A 201 20.51 -9.12 -19.72
C GLY A 201 19.05 -8.78 -19.41
N ARG A 202 18.58 -9.12 -18.21
CA ARG A 202 17.26 -8.79 -17.68
C ARG A 202 17.35 -7.90 -16.45
N LEU A 203 16.25 -7.22 -16.19
CA LEU A 203 15.96 -6.55 -14.94
C LEU A 203 14.90 -7.37 -14.20
N ARG A 204 15.28 -7.96 -13.07
CA ARG A 204 14.37 -8.69 -12.19
C ARG A 204 13.81 -7.75 -11.14
N LEU A 205 12.48 -7.68 -11.07
CA LEU A 205 11.75 -6.90 -10.09
C LEU A 205 11.04 -7.87 -9.14
N PHE A 206 11.19 -7.66 -7.85
CA PHE A 206 10.45 -8.38 -6.83
C PHE A 206 9.78 -7.39 -5.89
N HIS A 207 8.50 -7.62 -5.62
CA HIS A 207 7.77 -6.90 -4.59
C HIS A 207 7.07 -7.90 -3.68
N SER A 208 7.21 -7.74 -2.37
CA SER A 208 6.36 -8.42 -1.41
C SER A 208 5.69 -7.43 -0.46
N MET A 209 4.50 -7.80 0.00
CA MET A 209 3.73 -7.08 1.00
C MET A 209 2.99 -8.07 1.88
N HIS A 210 3.28 -8.02 3.17
CA HIS A 210 2.65 -8.85 4.18
C HIS A 210 2.15 -7.94 5.30
N ASP A 211 0.87 -8.06 5.63
CA ASP A 211 0.25 -7.36 6.76
C ASP A 211 -0.74 -8.27 7.47
N ASP A 212 -1.59 -7.77 8.36
CA ASP A 212 -2.58 -8.57 9.07
C ASP A 212 -3.59 -9.29 8.15
N VAL A 213 -3.94 -8.71 7.00
CA VAL A 213 -5.06 -9.15 6.13
C VAL A 213 -4.64 -9.50 4.69
N HIS A 214 -3.44 -9.12 4.27
CA HIS A 214 -2.88 -9.32 2.94
C HIS A 214 -1.51 -10.03 3.02
N GLY A 215 -1.22 -10.84 2.02
CA GLY A 215 0.08 -11.45 1.77
C GLY A 215 0.23 -11.63 0.27
N PHE A 216 1.16 -10.90 -0.32
CA PHE A 216 1.38 -10.81 -1.76
C PHE A 216 2.86 -10.81 -2.06
N GLU A 217 3.22 -11.53 -3.10
CA GLU A 217 4.53 -11.47 -3.74
C GLU A 217 4.33 -11.36 -5.24
N VAL A 218 5.12 -10.52 -5.90
CA VAL A 218 5.05 -10.26 -7.32
C VAL A 218 6.46 -10.27 -7.88
N THR A 219 6.66 -11.00 -8.98
CA THR A 219 7.92 -11.04 -9.71
C THR A 219 7.68 -10.62 -11.16
N TYR A 220 8.45 -9.64 -11.62
CA TYR A 220 8.53 -9.27 -13.02
C TYR A 220 9.95 -9.44 -13.54
N GLU A 221 10.09 -9.77 -14.81
CA GLU A 221 11.35 -9.65 -15.53
C GLU A 221 11.16 -8.80 -16.76
N VAL A 222 12.04 -7.82 -16.93
CA VAL A 222 12.09 -6.95 -18.11
C VAL A 222 13.34 -7.28 -18.90
N ASP A 223 13.18 -7.55 -20.18
CA ASP A 223 14.29 -7.69 -21.11
C ASP A 223 14.97 -6.32 -21.33
N LEU A 224 16.27 -6.19 -21.04
CA LEU A 224 16.94 -4.89 -21.09
C LEU A 224 17.16 -4.35 -22.51
N ALA A 225 17.19 -5.25 -23.51
CA ALA A 225 17.41 -4.87 -24.90
C ALA A 225 16.14 -4.25 -25.51
N THR A 226 14.99 -4.88 -25.27
CA THR A 226 13.69 -4.48 -25.84
C THR A 226 12.85 -3.62 -24.90
N GLY A 227 13.10 -3.71 -23.59
CA GLY A 227 12.26 -3.11 -22.57
C GLY A 227 10.94 -3.85 -22.33
N ALA A 228 10.73 -5.01 -22.94
CA ALA A 228 9.50 -5.79 -22.79
C ALA A 228 9.47 -6.57 -21.47
N ILE A 229 8.31 -6.63 -20.83
CA ILE A 229 8.06 -7.55 -19.71
C ILE A 229 7.95 -8.97 -20.28
N VAL A 230 8.88 -9.84 -19.89
CA VAL A 230 8.96 -11.23 -20.36
C VAL A 230 8.49 -12.25 -19.32
N ARG A 231 8.37 -11.82 -18.06
CA ARG A 231 7.86 -12.63 -16.95
C ARG A 231 6.98 -11.76 -16.06
N ALA A 232 5.83 -12.29 -15.66
CA ALA A 232 4.90 -11.63 -14.76
C ALA A 232 4.15 -12.68 -13.92
N GLU A 233 4.51 -12.78 -12.64
CA GLU A 233 4.02 -13.81 -11.74
C GLU A 233 3.66 -13.22 -10.39
N HIS A 234 2.73 -13.86 -9.70
CA HIS A 234 2.37 -13.52 -8.33
C HIS A 234 2.22 -14.77 -7.47
N VAL A 235 2.38 -14.58 -6.17
CA VAL A 235 1.96 -15.52 -5.13
C VAL A 235 1.10 -14.74 -4.15
N THR A 236 -0.07 -15.28 -3.80
CA THR A 236 -1.01 -14.64 -2.88
C THR A 236 -1.33 -15.55 -1.70
N PRO A 237 -0.39 -15.71 -0.75
CA PRO A 237 -0.62 -16.56 0.43
C PRO A 237 -1.81 -16.09 1.28
N LYS A 238 -2.19 -14.81 1.19
CA LYS A 238 -3.29 -14.26 1.99
C LYS A 238 -4.04 -13.14 1.26
N LEU A 239 -5.36 -13.28 1.16
CA LEU A 239 -6.28 -12.31 0.56
C LEU A 239 -7.43 -12.02 1.54
N PRO A 240 -7.97 -10.78 1.61
CA PRO A 240 -9.10 -10.45 2.48
C PRO A 240 -10.33 -11.35 2.29
N TYR A 241 -10.61 -11.72 1.04
CA TYR A 241 -11.73 -12.58 0.66
C TYR A 241 -11.27 -13.62 -0.37
N MET A 242 -10.48 -14.59 0.08
CA MET A 242 -10.00 -15.70 -0.76
C MET A 242 -11.20 -16.43 -1.37
N GLY A 243 -11.17 -16.66 -2.69
CA GLY A 243 -12.31 -17.15 -3.47
C GLY A 243 -13.04 -16.07 -4.28
N ILE A 244 -12.99 -14.80 -3.85
CA ILE A 244 -13.41 -13.63 -4.65
C ILE A 244 -12.18 -12.87 -5.15
N CYS A 245 -11.30 -12.46 -4.22
CA CYS A 245 -10.07 -11.74 -4.52
C CYS A 245 -9.11 -12.51 -5.44
N SER A 246 -9.24 -13.84 -5.50
CA SER A 246 -8.41 -14.73 -6.34
C SER A 246 -8.69 -14.57 -7.84
N LEU A 247 -9.93 -14.20 -8.21
CA LEU A 247 -10.33 -14.05 -9.61
C LEU A 247 -9.51 -13.00 -10.38
N PRO A 248 -9.39 -11.74 -9.91
CA PRO A 248 -8.62 -10.74 -10.63
C PRO A 248 -7.11 -11.04 -10.66
N GLN A 249 -6.60 -11.99 -9.87
CA GLN A 249 -5.16 -12.26 -9.83
C GLN A 249 -4.62 -12.81 -11.15
N GLN A 250 -5.45 -13.55 -11.88
CA GLN A 250 -5.10 -14.14 -13.17
C GLN A 250 -4.74 -13.09 -14.23
N LYS A 251 -5.19 -11.84 -14.04
CA LYS A 251 -4.91 -10.73 -14.97
C LYS A 251 -3.43 -10.35 -15.03
N ILE A 252 -2.59 -10.78 -14.10
CA ILE A 252 -1.16 -10.45 -14.11
C ILE A 252 -0.48 -10.81 -15.44
N SER A 253 -0.95 -11.87 -16.11
CA SER A 253 -0.43 -12.33 -17.40
C SER A 253 -0.64 -11.31 -18.52
N ALA A 254 -1.57 -10.37 -18.37
CA ALA A 254 -1.79 -9.28 -19.31
C ALA A 254 -0.62 -8.29 -19.37
N LEU A 255 0.33 -8.35 -18.43
CA LEU A 255 1.55 -7.56 -18.48
C LEU A 255 2.62 -8.16 -19.39
N LEU A 256 2.50 -9.41 -19.83
CA LEU A 256 3.49 -10.01 -20.71
C LEU A 256 3.50 -9.29 -22.07
N GLY A 257 4.67 -8.85 -22.51
CA GLY A 257 4.88 -8.07 -23.73
C GLY A 257 4.72 -6.57 -23.57
N GLU A 258 4.19 -6.07 -22.44
CA GLU A 258 4.11 -4.64 -22.16
C GLU A 258 5.51 -4.02 -22.06
N THR A 259 5.68 -2.80 -22.58
CA THR A 259 6.97 -2.10 -22.53
C THR A 259 7.15 -1.35 -21.20
N ALA A 260 8.32 -1.44 -20.60
CA ALA A 260 8.68 -0.67 -19.41
C ALA A 260 9.11 0.76 -19.77
N ASP A 261 8.11 1.62 -19.98
CA ASP A 261 8.26 3.04 -20.34
C ASP A 261 7.47 3.97 -19.39
N ALA A 262 7.48 5.27 -19.66
CA ALA A 262 6.76 6.27 -18.87
C ALA A 262 5.22 6.06 -18.85
N GLY A 263 4.67 5.33 -19.82
CA GLY A 263 3.25 4.99 -19.92
C GLY A 263 2.86 3.71 -19.16
N LEU A 264 3.82 2.87 -18.76
CA LEU A 264 3.56 1.56 -18.16
C LEU A 264 2.61 1.65 -16.96
N ARG A 265 2.79 2.64 -16.08
CA ARG A 265 1.93 2.83 -14.90
C ARG A 265 0.45 2.95 -15.27
N LYS A 266 0.13 3.70 -16.33
CA LYS A 266 -1.25 3.88 -16.79
C LYS A 266 -1.82 2.60 -17.38
N ARG A 267 -0.99 1.82 -18.11
CA ARG A 267 -1.39 0.52 -18.66
C ARG A 267 -1.62 -0.51 -17.55
N ILE A 268 -0.74 -0.60 -16.55
CA ILE A 268 -0.92 -1.45 -15.36
C ILE A 268 -2.26 -1.13 -14.67
N GLN A 269 -2.56 0.15 -14.44
CA GLN A 269 -3.84 0.55 -13.82
C GLN A 269 -5.05 0.08 -14.63
N ALA A 270 -5.00 0.17 -15.96
CA ALA A 270 -6.09 -0.25 -16.84
C ALA A 270 -6.25 -1.78 -16.91
N LEU A 271 -5.13 -2.50 -16.96
CA LEU A 271 -5.09 -3.96 -17.10
C LEU A 271 -5.44 -4.68 -15.79
N LEU A 272 -4.86 -4.21 -14.68
CA LEU A 272 -4.88 -4.92 -13.40
C LEU A 272 -5.76 -4.27 -12.34
N GLY A 273 -6.17 -3.02 -12.53
CA GLY A 273 -6.85 -2.22 -11.51
C GLY A 273 -8.36 -2.03 -11.69
N GLY A 274 -8.91 -1.18 -10.83
CA GLY A 274 -10.31 -0.77 -10.85
C GLY A 274 -11.31 -1.88 -10.51
N VAL A 275 -12.59 -1.63 -10.84
CA VAL A 275 -13.73 -2.53 -10.56
C VAL A 275 -13.61 -3.94 -11.13
N SER A 276 -12.70 -4.15 -12.07
CA SER A 276 -12.46 -5.46 -12.67
C SER A 276 -11.15 -6.12 -12.22
N GLY A 277 -10.40 -5.46 -11.33
CA GLY A 277 -9.02 -5.77 -11.01
C GLY A 277 -8.73 -5.88 -9.51
N CYS A 278 -7.45 -6.02 -9.17
CA CYS A 278 -6.96 -6.12 -7.80
C CYS A 278 -6.18 -4.87 -7.42
N ALA A 279 -6.55 -4.24 -6.30
CA ALA A 279 -5.89 -3.03 -5.82
C ALA A 279 -4.44 -3.22 -5.33
N GLN A 280 -4.02 -4.47 -5.10
CA GLN A 280 -2.66 -4.81 -4.66
C GLN A 280 -1.77 -5.29 -5.81
N LEU A 281 -2.33 -5.60 -6.98
CA LEU A 281 -1.56 -5.97 -8.17
C LEU A 281 -1.15 -4.77 -9.03
N TYR A 282 -1.78 -3.61 -8.87
CA TYR A 282 -1.52 -2.41 -9.67
C TYR A 282 -0.69 -1.35 -8.93
#